data_AF-A0A0F9KBB8-F1
#
_entry.id   AF-A0A0F9KBB8-F1
#
_cell.length_a   1.000
_cell.length_b   1.000
_cell.length_c   1.000
_cell.angle_alpha   90.00
_cell.angle_beta   90.00
_cell.angle_gamma   90.00
#
_symmetry.space_group_name_H-M   'P 1'
#
loop_
_entity.id
_entity.type
_entity.pdbx_description
1 polymer ?
#
loop_
_entity_poly.entity_id
_entity_poly.type
_entity_poly.pdbx_seq_one_letter_code
_entity_poly.pdbx_strand_id
1 'polypeptide(L)'
;LVTLLDAIIVLQRALMVEKIALEIEQYICELGVEGRLIQMQLDELMANVSEESLVLIKDYQAAKDNGRVIKERLLELTNEEMLDLLNIAKVLGYDGGVNILNRQLHPHGFRVLRKIPRLPYSVIDKIVNEFGDLQSILKASGQDLDKVDGVGKARADIIQDNLRKFKESTLMDRYV
;
A
#
# COMPACT_ATOMS: atom_id res chain seq x y z
N LEU A 1 -6.52 -11.86 9.04
CA LEU A 1 -7.58 -10.86 9.22
C LEU A 1 -6.93 -9.65 9.85
N VAL A 2 -7.28 -8.45 9.40
CA VAL A 2 -6.77 -7.19 9.93
C VAL A 2 -7.98 -6.27 10.09
N THR A 3 -8.05 -5.47 11.15
CA THR A 3 -9.14 -4.50 11.28
C THR A 3 -8.87 -3.25 10.45
N LEU A 4 -9.91 -2.50 10.09
CA LEU A 4 -9.74 -1.21 9.44
C LEU A 4 -8.90 -0.26 10.31
N LEU A 5 -9.09 -0.30 11.63
CA LEU A 5 -8.28 0.46 12.59
C LEU A 5 -6.77 0.16 12.43
N ASP A 6 -6.39 -1.11 12.39
CA ASP A 6 -4.99 -1.51 12.26
C ASP A 6 -4.37 -0.95 10.97
N ALA A 7 -5.11 -1.03 9.85
CA ALA A 7 -4.64 -0.53 8.56
C ALA A 7 -4.51 1.00 8.55
N ILE A 8 -5.50 1.70 9.10
CA ILE A 8 -5.53 3.17 9.15
C ILE A 8 -4.42 3.72 10.04
N ILE A 9 -4.11 3.11 11.19
CA ILE A 9 -3.04 3.58 12.07
C ILE A 9 -1.68 3.57 11.36
N VAL A 10 -1.40 2.48 10.62
CA VAL A 10 -0.16 2.38 9.84
C VAL A 10 -0.15 3.40 8.71
N LEU A 11 -1.28 3.57 8.02
CA LEU A 11 -1.41 4.54 6.93
C LEU A 11 -1.25 5.99 7.43
N GLN A 12 -1.90 6.35 8.53
CA GLN A 12 -1.79 7.67 9.15
C GLN A 12 -0.33 8.01 9.45
N ARG A 13 0.42 7.09 10.06
CA ARG A 13 1.84 7.31 10.36
C ARG A 13 2.67 7.56 9.10
N ALA A 14 2.45 6.77 8.06
CA ALA A 14 3.14 6.96 6.78
C ALA A 14 2.81 8.32 6.15
N LEU A 15 1.54 8.71 6.14
CA LEU A 15 1.09 10.01 5.62
C LEU A 15 1.64 11.19 6.42
N MET A 16 1.70 11.09 7.75
CA MET A 16 2.28 12.13 8.60
C MET A 16 3.77 12.33 8.29
N VAL A 17 4.52 11.25 8.09
CA VAL A 17 5.94 11.32 7.69
C VAL A 17 6.08 12.00 6.32
N GLU A 18 5.22 11.65 5.36
CA GLU A 18 5.21 12.30 4.05
C GLU A 18 4.87 13.79 4.12
N LYS A 19 3.88 14.19 4.93
CA LYS A 19 3.55 15.61 5.12
C LYS A 19 4.73 16.39 5.71
N ILE A 20 5.43 15.82 6.70
CA ILE A 20 6.63 16.43 7.26
C ILE A 20 7.71 16.57 6.19
N ALA A 21 7.94 15.54 5.37
CA ALA A 21 8.91 15.60 4.28
C ALA A 21 8.57 16.72 3.28
N LEU A 22 7.30 16.83 2.87
CA LEU A 22 6.83 17.89 1.97
C LEU A 22 7.04 19.30 2.57
N GLU A 23 6.88 19.45 3.89
CA GLU A 23 7.16 20.71 4.58
C GLU A 23 8.66 21.02 4.58
N ILE A 24 9.50 20.00 4.88
CA ILE A 24 10.96 20.13 4.84
C ILE A 24 11.45 20.50 3.44
N GLU A 25 10.88 19.92 2.37
CA GLU A 25 11.20 20.27 0.98
C GLU A 25 10.97 21.76 0.68
N GLN A 26 9.93 22.37 1.26
CA GLN A 26 9.69 23.81 1.09
C GLN A 26 10.81 24.64 1.72
N TYR A 27 11.25 24.29 2.93
CA TYR A 27 12.38 24.97 3.58
C TYR A 27 13.71 24.73 2.85
N ILE A 28 13.93 23.53 2.29
CA ILE A 28 15.11 23.24 1.46
C ILE A 28 15.11 24.14 0.21
N CYS A 29 13.96 24.34 -0.42
CA CYS A 29 13.85 25.24 -1.58
C CYS A 29 14.28 26.66 -1.23
N GLU A 30 13.93 27.15 -0.03
CA GLU A 30 14.35 28.47 0.45
C GLU A 30 15.86 28.58 0.73
N LEU A 31 16.52 27.48 1.12
CA LEU A 31 17.96 27.40 1.35
C LEU A 31 18.79 27.38 0.05
N GLY A 32 18.19 27.00 -1.07
CA GLY A 32 18.88 26.89 -2.35
C GLY A 32 20.05 25.91 -2.31
N VAL A 33 21.25 26.37 -2.68
CA VAL A 33 22.45 25.50 -2.78
C VAL A 33 22.87 24.92 -1.43
N GLU A 34 22.69 25.66 -0.34
CA GLU A 34 23.03 25.20 1.01
C GLU A 34 22.11 24.06 1.48
N GLY A 35 20.93 23.91 0.87
CA GLY A 35 19.99 22.84 1.15
C GLY A 35 20.38 21.48 0.56
N ARG A 36 21.41 21.39 -0.30
CA ARG A 36 21.76 20.17 -1.04
C ARG A 36 21.96 18.94 -0.14
N LEU A 37 22.70 19.08 0.96
CA LEU A 37 22.96 17.94 1.85
C LEU A 37 21.68 17.46 2.54
N ILE A 38 20.83 18.39 2.96
CA ILE A 38 19.55 18.11 3.62
C ILE A 38 18.62 17.41 2.63
N GLN A 39 18.57 17.84 1.36
CA GLN A 39 17.81 17.15 0.31
C GLN A 39 18.26 15.71 0.15
N MET A 40 19.57 15.45 0.07
CA MET A 40 20.10 14.08 -0.08
C MET A 40 19.70 13.18 1.10
N GLN A 41 19.74 13.72 2.33
CA GLN A 41 19.31 12.99 3.52
C GLN A 41 17.81 12.73 3.53
N LEU A 42 17.01 13.70 3.11
CA LEU A 42 15.56 13.55 3.01
C LEU A 42 15.20 12.50 1.96
N ASP A 43 15.82 12.55 0.77
CA ASP A 43 15.64 11.57 -0.30
C ASP A 43 15.98 10.15 0.16
N GLU A 44 17.06 9.99 0.93
CA GLU A 44 17.47 8.70 1.50
C GLU A 44 16.45 8.19 2.53
N LEU A 45 15.99 9.05 3.45
CA LEU A 45 14.99 8.67 4.46
C LEU A 45 13.62 8.36 3.86
N MET A 46 13.23 9.08 2.82
CA MET A 46 11.95 8.92 2.14
C MET A 46 12.00 7.84 1.06
N ALA A 47 13.17 7.22 0.84
CA ALA A 47 13.33 6.12 -0.09
C ALA A 47 12.33 5.01 0.24
N ASN A 48 11.35 4.83 -0.66
CA ASN A 48 10.24 3.87 -0.60
C ASN A 48 9.02 4.24 0.26
N VAL A 49 9.08 5.25 1.14
CA VAL A 49 7.93 5.60 2.01
C VAL A 49 6.69 5.96 1.18
N SER A 50 6.88 6.80 0.15
CA SER A 50 5.81 7.23 -0.75
C SER A 50 5.19 6.07 -1.54
N GLU A 51 6.00 5.09 -1.94
CA GLU A 51 5.51 3.91 -2.64
C GLU A 51 4.76 2.97 -1.68
N GLU A 52 5.29 2.76 -0.48
CA GLU A 52 4.68 1.89 0.52
C GLU A 52 3.31 2.40 0.97
N SER A 53 3.14 3.70 1.19
CA SER A 53 1.85 4.28 1.53
C SER A 53 0.82 4.12 0.41
N LEU A 54 1.23 4.29 -0.85
CA LEU A 54 0.37 4.06 -2.02
C LEU A 54 -0.08 2.61 -2.13
N VAL A 55 0.86 1.68 -1.92
CA VAL A 55 0.59 0.24 -1.94
C VAL A 55 -0.33 -0.15 -0.77
N LEU A 56 -0.15 0.45 0.40
CA LEU A 56 -1.02 0.25 1.56
C LEU A 56 -2.45 0.76 1.32
N ILE A 57 -2.60 1.94 0.71
CA ILE A 57 -3.90 2.48 0.28
C ILE A 57 -4.58 1.49 -0.66
N LYS A 58 -3.86 1.01 -1.68
CA LYS A 58 -4.44 0.07 -2.65
C LYS A 58 -4.80 -1.28 -2.04
N ASP A 59 -4.09 -1.73 -1.00
CA ASP A 59 -4.43 -2.95 -0.29
C ASP A 59 -5.74 -2.84 0.51
N TYR A 60 -6.15 -1.63 0.91
CA TYR A 60 -7.30 -1.43 1.80
C TYR A 60 -8.31 -0.39 1.33
N GLN A 61 -8.22 0.14 0.10
CA GLN A 61 -9.25 1.06 -0.40
C GLN A 61 -10.56 0.32 -0.68
N ALA A 62 -11.68 0.91 -0.28
CA ALA A 62 -13.01 0.52 -0.73
C ALA A 62 -13.53 1.44 -1.85
N ALA A 63 -12.98 2.65 -1.94
CA ALA A 63 -13.28 3.58 -3.03
C ALA A 63 -12.81 3.02 -4.38
N LYS A 64 -13.57 3.33 -5.43
CA LYS A 64 -13.24 2.96 -6.82
C LYS A 64 -12.27 3.94 -7.49
N ASP A 65 -11.95 5.04 -6.81
CA ASP A 65 -10.95 6.01 -7.26
C ASP A 65 -9.57 5.34 -7.42
N ASN A 66 -8.72 5.94 -8.25
CA ASN A 66 -7.32 5.54 -8.34
C ASN A 66 -6.62 5.79 -7.00
N GLY A 67 -5.88 4.82 -6.49
CA GLY A 67 -5.16 4.95 -5.21
C GLY A 67 -4.23 6.17 -5.12
N ARG A 68 -3.71 6.69 -6.26
CA ARG A 68 -2.96 7.95 -6.29
C ARG A 68 -3.85 9.15 -5.95
N VAL A 69 -5.05 9.21 -6.51
CA VAL A 69 -6.03 10.27 -6.22
C VAL A 69 -6.48 10.19 -4.76
N ILE A 70 -6.68 8.98 -4.24
CA ILE A 70 -6.98 8.79 -2.81
C ILE A 70 -5.82 9.30 -1.94
N LYS A 71 -4.58 8.97 -2.31
CA LYS A 71 -3.39 9.45 -1.60
C LYS A 71 -3.28 10.98 -1.61
N GLU A 72 -3.51 11.62 -2.74
CA GLU A 72 -3.54 13.08 -2.86
C GLU A 72 -4.59 13.69 -1.90
N ARG A 73 -5.84 13.20 -1.94
CA ARG A 73 -6.90 13.63 -1.02
C ARG A 73 -6.53 13.42 0.45
N LEU A 74 -5.83 12.33 0.77
CA LEU A 74 -5.35 12.07 2.13
C LEU A 74 -4.28 13.09 2.55
N LEU A 75 -3.34 13.44 1.67
CA LEU A 75 -2.29 14.43 1.95
C LEU A 75 -2.83 15.86 2.05
N GLU A 76 -3.98 16.15 1.41
CA GLU A 76 -4.70 17.43 1.53
C GLU A 76 -5.35 17.65 2.90
N LEU A 77 -5.65 16.59 3.66
CA LEU A 77 -6.20 16.71 5.02
C LEU A 77 -5.25 17.53 5.89
N THR A 78 -5.78 18.48 6.65
CA THR A 78 -5.00 19.21 7.65
C THR A 78 -4.45 18.27 8.72
N ASN A 79 -3.44 18.73 9.47
CA ASN A 79 -2.89 17.94 10.58
C ASN A 79 -3.95 17.57 11.61
N GLU A 80 -4.91 18.46 11.89
CA GLU A 80 -6.03 18.21 12.80
C GLU A 80 -7.01 17.17 12.22
N GLU A 81 -7.38 17.30 10.95
CA GLU A 81 -8.26 16.33 10.28
C GLU A 81 -7.64 14.95 10.20
N MET A 82 -6.31 14.87 10.02
CA MET A 82 -5.58 13.61 9.95
C MET A 82 -5.51 12.88 11.30
N LEU A 83 -5.62 13.58 12.43
CA LEU A 83 -5.68 12.94 13.76
C LEU A 83 -6.96 12.13 13.95
N ASP A 84 -8.05 12.52 13.29
CA ASP A 84 -9.30 11.75 13.29
C ASP A 84 -9.25 10.62 12.25
N LEU A 85 -9.13 9.39 12.76
CA LEU A 85 -9.05 8.18 11.94
C LEU A 85 -10.32 7.96 11.08
N LEU A 86 -11.47 8.53 11.46
CA LEU A 86 -12.69 8.45 10.67
C LEU A 86 -12.60 9.26 9.37
N ASN A 87 -11.84 10.36 9.35
CA ASN A 87 -11.60 11.11 8.13
C ASN A 87 -10.80 10.28 7.13
N ILE A 88 -9.76 9.58 7.61
CA ILE A 88 -8.96 8.68 6.77
C ILE A 88 -9.82 7.52 6.26
N ALA A 89 -10.63 6.91 7.13
CA ALA A 89 -11.57 5.84 6.75
C ALA A 89 -12.50 6.28 5.61
N LYS A 90 -13.06 7.48 5.74
CA LYS A 90 -13.98 8.06 4.75
C LYS A 90 -13.31 8.28 3.40
N VAL A 91 -12.10 8.84 3.39
CA VAL A 91 -11.34 9.05 2.14
C VAL A 91 -10.97 7.73 1.46
N LEU A 92 -10.71 6.67 2.24
CA LEU A 92 -10.51 5.31 1.72
C LEU A 92 -11.80 4.67 1.15
N GLY A 93 -12.96 5.31 1.32
CA GLY A 93 -14.27 4.82 0.85
C GLY A 93 -15.04 3.99 1.87
N TYR A 94 -14.69 4.08 3.16
CA TYR A 94 -15.44 3.47 4.24
C TYR A 94 -16.35 4.48 4.90
N ASP A 95 -17.65 4.37 4.63
CA ASP A 95 -18.68 5.13 5.32
C ASP A 95 -19.22 4.36 6.53
N GLY A 96 -19.34 5.06 7.65
CA GLY A 96 -19.90 4.53 8.90
C GLY A 96 -19.38 5.33 10.09
N GLY A 97 -20.16 5.39 11.17
CA GLY A 97 -19.67 5.97 12.43
C GLY A 97 -18.55 5.11 13.05
N VAL A 98 -18.20 5.38 14.31
CA VAL A 98 -17.06 4.76 15.04
C VAL A 98 -16.91 3.24 14.85
N ASN A 99 -18.02 2.51 14.74
CA ASN A 99 -18.01 1.05 14.56
C ASN A 99 -17.34 0.58 13.26
N ILE A 100 -17.19 1.44 12.25
CA ILE A 100 -16.54 1.08 10.98
C ILE A 100 -15.09 0.66 11.17
N LEU A 101 -14.40 1.21 12.18
CA LEU A 101 -13.00 0.92 12.47
C LEU A 101 -12.78 -0.54 12.91
N ASN A 102 -13.79 -1.18 13.50
CA ASN A 102 -13.75 -2.58 13.91
C ASN A 102 -14.03 -3.56 12.75
N ARG A 103 -14.31 -3.06 11.55
CA ARG A 103 -14.57 -3.89 10.37
C ARG A 103 -13.34 -4.75 10.06
N GLN A 104 -13.56 -6.05 9.91
CA GLN A 104 -12.53 -6.99 9.48
C GLN A 104 -12.32 -6.87 7.98
N LEU A 105 -11.05 -6.80 7.57
CA LEU A 105 -10.62 -6.63 6.20
C LEU A 105 -9.61 -7.71 5.79
N HIS A 106 -9.56 -7.91 4.47
CA HIS A 106 -8.54 -8.68 3.79
C HIS A 106 -7.79 -7.74 2.85
N PRO A 107 -6.44 -7.72 2.87
CA PRO A 107 -5.70 -6.92 1.92
C PRO A 107 -5.92 -7.43 0.50
N HIS A 108 -5.98 -6.52 -0.47
CA HIS A 108 -6.16 -6.89 -1.89
C HIS A 108 -4.96 -7.67 -2.45
N GLY A 109 -3.74 -7.46 -1.93
CA GLY A 109 -2.55 -8.24 -2.25
C GLY A 109 -1.46 -7.49 -3.02
N PHE A 110 -1.65 -6.19 -3.28
CA PHE A 110 -0.67 -5.32 -3.94
C PHE A 110 0.69 -5.38 -3.26
N ARG A 111 0.73 -5.33 -1.93
CA ARG A 111 2.00 -5.31 -1.18
C ARG A 111 2.80 -6.59 -1.30
N VAL A 112 2.13 -7.73 -1.33
CA VAL A 112 2.80 -9.03 -1.48
C VAL A 112 3.30 -9.20 -2.91
N LEU A 113 2.46 -8.86 -3.89
CA LEU A 113 2.82 -8.96 -5.31
C LEU A 113 3.93 -7.98 -5.69
N ARG A 114 3.99 -6.78 -5.08
CA ARG A 114 5.02 -5.78 -5.37
C ARG A 114 6.42 -6.22 -4.94
N LYS A 115 6.52 -7.12 -3.95
CA LYS A 115 7.80 -7.72 -3.53
C LYS A 115 8.36 -8.73 -4.53
N ILE A 116 7.57 -9.16 -5.52
CA ILE A 116 8.01 -10.10 -6.54
C ILE A 116 8.93 -9.37 -7.54
N PRO A 117 10.21 -9.78 -7.66
CA PRO A 117 11.16 -9.09 -8.52
C PRO A 117 10.69 -9.03 -9.98
N ARG A 118 10.85 -7.86 -10.61
CA ARG A 118 10.58 -7.62 -12.04
C ARG A 118 9.11 -7.87 -12.45
N LEU A 119 8.17 -7.93 -11.51
CA LEU A 119 6.74 -8.02 -11.83
C LEU A 119 6.20 -6.64 -12.21
N PRO A 120 5.71 -6.44 -13.46
CA PRO A 120 5.21 -5.14 -13.89
C PRO A 120 3.94 -4.75 -13.13
N TYR A 121 3.79 -3.46 -12.85
CA TYR A 121 2.66 -2.95 -12.08
C TYR A 121 1.30 -3.23 -12.74
N SER A 122 1.23 -3.13 -14.07
CA SER A 122 0.03 -3.46 -14.84
C SER A 122 -0.41 -4.92 -14.71
N VAL A 123 0.54 -5.84 -14.47
CA VAL A 123 0.24 -7.25 -14.21
C VAL A 123 -0.29 -7.42 -12.79
N ILE A 124 0.28 -6.69 -11.81
CA ILE A 124 -0.21 -6.69 -10.42
C ILE A 124 -1.67 -6.21 -10.38
N ASP A 125 -1.99 -5.08 -11.02
CA ASP A 125 -3.35 -4.55 -11.08
C ASP A 125 -4.33 -5.60 -11.65
N LYS A 126 -3.95 -6.30 -12.74
CA LYS A 126 -4.79 -7.34 -13.34
C LYS A 126 -5.01 -8.55 -12.42
N ILE A 127 -3.96 -9.03 -11.76
CA ILE A 127 -4.07 -10.15 -10.80
C ILE A 127 -5.01 -9.75 -9.66
N VAL A 128 -4.82 -8.58 -9.07
CA VAL A 128 -5.68 -8.12 -7.98
C VAL A 128 -7.14 -7.96 -8.45
N ASN A 129 -7.36 -7.41 -9.65
CA ASN A 129 -8.71 -7.29 -10.21
C ASN A 129 -9.38 -8.65 -10.49
N GLU A 130 -8.62 -9.66 -10.89
CA GLU A 130 -9.14 -11.01 -11.16
C GLU A 130 -9.51 -11.75 -9.87
N PHE A 131 -8.65 -11.71 -8.85
CA PHE A 131 -8.80 -12.53 -7.64
C PHE A 131 -9.43 -11.77 -6.46
N GLY A 132 -9.47 -10.44 -6.49
CA GLY A 132 -10.08 -9.58 -5.49
C GLY A 132 -9.26 -9.38 -4.21
N ASP A 133 -8.81 -10.47 -3.57
CA ASP A 133 -8.10 -10.41 -2.30
C ASP A 133 -6.88 -11.33 -2.21
N LEU A 134 -5.98 -11.03 -1.28
CA LEU A 134 -4.74 -11.78 -1.08
C LEU A 134 -5.00 -13.25 -0.76
N GLN A 135 -6.04 -13.61 -0.01
CA GLN A 135 -6.31 -15.03 0.28
C GLN A 135 -6.71 -15.79 -0.98
N SER A 136 -7.51 -15.17 -1.84
CA SER A 136 -7.90 -15.72 -3.13
C SER A 136 -6.69 -15.87 -4.06
N ILE A 137 -5.82 -14.85 -4.13
CA ILE A 137 -4.55 -14.92 -4.87
C ILE A 137 -3.66 -16.05 -4.35
N LEU A 138 -3.54 -16.19 -3.03
CA LEU A 138 -2.74 -17.23 -2.39
C LEU A 138 -3.28 -18.65 -2.65
N LYS A 139 -4.57 -18.81 -2.99
CA LYS A 139 -5.18 -20.11 -3.32
C LYS A 139 -5.15 -20.41 -4.83
N ALA A 140 -4.88 -19.41 -5.67
CA ALA A 140 -4.84 -19.57 -7.11
C ALA A 140 -3.79 -20.60 -7.55
N SER A 141 -4.16 -21.46 -8.51
CA SER A 141 -3.21 -22.38 -9.13
C SER A 141 -2.33 -21.65 -10.16
N GLY A 142 -1.19 -22.25 -10.53
CA GLY A 142 -0.38 -21.71 -11.63
C GLY A 142 -1.16 -21.58 -12.94
N GLN A 143 -2.13 -22.47 -13.20
CA GLN A 143 -3.00 -22.38 -14.37
C GLN A 143 -4.00 -21.21 -14.29
N ASP A 144 -4.47 -20.86 -13.09
CA ASP A 144 -5.35 -19.71 -12.91
C ASP A 144 -4.59 -18.41 -13.09
N LEU A 145 -3.35 -18.34 -12.59
CA LEU A 145 -2.45 -17.20 -12.81
C LEU A 145 -2.09 -17.04 -14.29
N ASP A 146 -1.85 -18.14 -15.02
CA ASP A 146 -1.54 -18.12 -16.46
C ASP A 146 -2.67 -17.51 -17.31
N LYS A 147 -3.93 -17.69 -16.89
CA LYS A 147 -5.10 -17.11 -17.58
C LYS A 147 -5.19 -15.59 -17.47
N VAL A 148 -4.50 -14.97 -16.52
CA VAL A 148 -4.51 -13.52 -16.36
C VAL A 148 -3.68 -12.87 -17.47
N ASP A 149 -4.30 -11.95 -18.20
CA ASP A 149 -3.68 -11.30 -19.36
C ASP A 149 -2.34 -10.63 -19.02
N GLY A 150 -1.27 -11.05 -19.67
CA GLY A 150 0.08 -10.56 -19.45
C GLY A 150 0.86 -11.26 -18.32
N VAL A 151 0.33 -12.29 -17.68
CA VAL A 151 1.12 -13.18 -16.81
C VAL A 151 1.87 -14.19 -17.68
N GLY A 152 1.16 -15.13 -18.29
CA GLY A 152 1.77 -16.24 -19.03
C GLY A 152 2.51 -17.23 -18.12
N LYS A 153 2.68 -18.47 -18.60
CA LYS A 153 3.22 -19.60 -17.82
C LYS A 153 4.49 -19.29 -17.04
N ALA A 154 5.49 -18.68 -17.68
CA ALA A 154 6.76 -18.38 -17.02
C ALA A 154 6.63 -17.41 -15.83
N ARG A 155 5.76 -16.38 -15.93
CA ARG A 155 5.52 -15.49 -14.78
C ARG A 155 4.62 -16.14 -13.74
N ALA A 156 3.67 -16.96 -14.16
CA ALA A 156 2.80 -17.71 -13.24
C ALA A 156 3.62 -18.60 -12.30
N ASP A 157 4.62 -19.31 -12.83
CA ASP A 157 5.53 -20.15 -12.04
C ASP A 157 6.33 -19.31 -11.02
N ILE A 158 6.86 -18.15 -11.44
CA ILE A 158 7.60 -17.22 -10.56
C ILE A 158 6.69 -16.68 -9.46
N ILE A 159 5.46 -16.25 -9.82
CA ILE A 159 4.50 -15.72 -8.86
C ILE A 159 4.14 -16.80 -7.84
N GLN A 160 3.83 -18.01 -8.29
CA GLN A 160 3.46 -19.11 -7.42
C GLN A 160 4.57 -19.49 -6.44
N ASP A 161 5.83 -19.51 -6.88
CA ASP A 161 6.99 -19.76 -6.01
C ASP A 161 7.16 -18.66 -4.95
N ASN A 162 7.04 -17.38 -5.34
CA ASN A 162 7.14 -16.26 -4.40
C ASN A 162 5.99 -16.24 -3.38
N LEU A 163 4.76 -16.52 -3.81
CA LEU A 163 3.60 -16.62 -2.93
C LEU A 163 3.73 -17.79 -1.94
N ARG A 164 4.36 -18.89 -2.35
CA ARG A 164 4.67 -20.03 -1.46
C ARG A 164 5.68 -19.63 -0.39
N LYS A 165 6.81 -19.04 -0.79
CA LYS A 165 7.83 -18.52 0.13
C LYS A 165 7.26 -17.51 1.12
N PHE A 166 6.38 -16.62 0.66
CA PHE A 166 5.69 -15.66 1.52
C PHE A 166 4.79 -16.34 2.57
N LYS A 167 4.07 -17.41 2.21
CA LYS A 167 3.30 -18.20 3.19
C LYS A 167 4.21 -18.83 4.23
N GLU A 168 5.31 -19.43 3.79
CA GLU A 168 6.28 -20.10 4.67
C GLU A 168 6.90 -19.11 5.66
N SER A 169 7.33 -17.92 5.21
CA SER A 169 7.89 -16.89 6.09
C SER A 169 6.86 -16.38 7.09
N THR A 170 5.62 -16.11 6.65
CA THR A 170 4.54 -15.63 7.53
C THR A 170 4.16 -16.66 8.58
N LEU A 171 4.29 -17.96 8.28
CA LEU A 171 4.10 -19.02 9.27
C LEU A 171 5.25 -19.00 10.28
N MET A 172 6.50 -18.89 9.84
CA MET A 172 7.65 -18.82 10.74
C MET A 172 7.59 -17.61 11.68
N ASP A 173 7.21 -16.43 11.18
CA ASP A 173 7.06 -15.21 12.00
C ASP A 173 5.97 -15.32 13.08
N ARG A 174 5.06 -16.31 13.00
CA ARG A 174 4.06 -16.57 14.05
C ARG A 174 4.55 -17.53 15.13
N TYR A 175 5.66 -18.23 14.90
CA TYR A 175 6.24 -19.20 15.85
C TYR A 175 7.45 -18.64 16.61
N VAL A 176 7.86 -17.40 16.32
CA VAL A 176 8.91 -16.65 17.02
C VAL A 176 8.26 -15.53 17.82
#